data_AF-A0A821J161-F1
#
_entry.id   AF-A0A821J161-F1
#
_cell.length_a   1.000
_cell.length_b   1.000
_cell.length_c   1.000
_cell.angle_alpha   90.00
_cell.angle_beta   90.00
_cell.angle_gamma   90.00
#
_symmetry.space_group_name_H-M   'P 1'
#
loop_
_entity.id
_entity.type
_entity.pdbx_description
1 polymer ?
#
loop_
_entity_poly.entity_id
_entity_poly.type
_entity_poly.pdbx_seq_one_letter_code
_entity_poly.pdbx_strand_id
1 'polypeptide(L)'
;LPIPDIYRGKYRDIDYNYDEEKLCQLYVDDVRQIVEEIESRGRRIAIFLIESLQSCGGQIIYPKGYLKHTFDYLQSKGILCLVDEVQTGFGRSGTHFWAFQSYEEGYLLKQLECFFFMKHDLKGLLKYRDIVPDFVTMGKSMGNGFPVAALVTRRCITQKFDMDGIEYFNTYGGNPVSCRAAIAVLDIIEREKLMENARDVGSYLLNKLKEIGKKYYIIGDVRGRGFFLGVEFVRDAKTREPGIEEAHEIKYKLREHMIIVSLDGPDHNVLKFKSPMCFSKADADFLCGKLETLVRECQNKRDEKQETIM
;
A
#
# COMPACT_ATOMS: atom_id res chain seq x y z
N LEU A 1 5.45 13.77 -9.90
CA LEU A 1 5.48 12.38 -10.39
C LEU A 1 4.05 11.88 -10.48
N PRO A 2 3.64 11.25 -11.59
CA PRO A 2 2.33 10.63 -11.66
C PRO A 2 2.24 9.47 -10.66
N ILE A 3 1.05 9.26 -10.11
CA ILE A 3 0.77 8.12 -9.24
C ILE A 3 0.82 6.84 -10.10
N PRO A 4 1.62 5.81 -9.73
CA PRO A 4 1.69 4.53 -10.43
C PRO A 4 0.45 3.67 -10.19
N ASP A 5 -0.72 4.20 -10.54
CA ASP A 5 -2.01 3.54 -10.48
C ASP A 5 -2.37 3.03 -11.88
N ILE A 6 -2.41 1.71 -12.03
CA ILE A 6 -2.73 1.06 -13.31
C ILE A 6 -4.23 1.03 -13.61
N TYR A 7 -5.09 1.39 -12.66
CA TYR A 7 -6.53 1.42 -12.88
C TYR A 7 -7.00 2.80 -13.35
N ARG A 8 -6.57 3.86 -12.66
CA ARG A 8 -7.02 5.25 -12.90
C ARG A 8 -5.89 6.22 -13.27
N GLY A 9 -4.63 5.85 -13.09
CA GLY A 9 -3.50 6.75 -13.31
C GLY A 9 -3.25 7.09 -14.78
N LYS A 10 -2.13 7.76 -15.03
CA LYS A 10 -1.73 8.24 -16.38
C LYS A 10 -1.67 7.11 -17.40
N TYR A 11 -1.24 5.91 -16.98
CA TYR A 11 -1.19 4.72 -17.81
C TYR A 11 -2.11 3.66 -17.20
N ARG A 12 -3.22 3.36 -17.88
CA ARG A 12 -4.24 2.42 -17.40
C ARG A 12 -4.09 1.07 -18.09
N ASP A 13 -4.23 -0.01 -17.35
CA ASP A 13 -4.15 -1.39 -17.83
C ASP A 13 -5.03 -1.65 -19.06
N ILE A 14 -6.25 -1.09 -19.12
CA ILE A 14 -7.17 -1.22 -20.24
C ILE A 14 -6.64 -0.60 -21.54
N ASP A 15 -5.80 0.45 -21.45
CA ASP A 15 -5.21 1.11 -22.62
C ASP A 15 -3.96 0.37 -23.14
N TYR A 16 -3.44 -0.58 -22.35
CA TYR A 16 -2.20 -1.30 -22.62
C TYR A 16 -2.38 -2.82 -22.58
N ASN A 17 -3.58 -3.32 -22.90
CA ASN A 17 -3.90 -4.77 -22.95
C ASN A 17 -3.51 -5.54 -21.67
N TYR A 18 -3.58 -4.88 -20.52
CA TYR A 18 -3.21 -5.45 -19.22
C TYR A 18 -1.73 -5.89 -19.12
N ASP A 19 -0.85 -5.30 -19.93
CA ASP A 19 0.59 -5.54 -19.88
C ASP A 19 1.23 -4.78 -18.70
N GLU A 20 1.32 -5.45 -17.55
CA GLU A 20 1.87 -4.87 -16.32
C GLU A 20 3.36 -4.51 -16.43
N GLU A 21 4.14 -5.26 -17.20
CA GLU A 21 5.56 -4.98 -17.43
C GLU A 21 5.72 -3.67 -18.20
N LYS A 22 4.90 -3.47 -19.25
CA LYS A 22 4.87 -2.22 -20.00
C LYS A 22 4.45 -1.04 -19.12
N LEU A 23 3.42 -1.20 -18.29
CA LEU A 23 2.95 -0.16 -17.36
C LEU A 23 4.03 0.20 -16.34
N CYS A 24 4.71 -0.79 -15.76
CA CYS A 24 5.86 -0.58 -14.90
C CYS A 24 6.93 0.27 -15.59
N GLN A 25 7.32 -0.12 -16.81
CA GLN A 25 8.34 0.59 -17.58
C GLN A 25 7.95 2.06 -17.83
N LEU A 26 6.71 2.31 -18.22
CA LEU A 26 6.20 3.67 -18.48
C LEU A 26 6.27 4.57 -17.23
N TYR A 27 5.85 4.06 -16.06
CA TYR A 27 5.93 4.82 -14.82
C TYR A 27 7.38 5.03 -14.34
N VAL A 28 8.29 4.07 -14.58
CA VAL A 28 9.73 4.23 -14.29
C VAL A 28 10.34 5.29 -15.22
N ASP A 29 9.97 5.31 -16.49
CA ASP A 29 10.46 6.30 -17.46
C ASP A 29 10.00 7.72 -17.12
N ASP A 30 8.79 7.90 -16.59
CA ASP A 30 8.35 9.17 -16.04
C ASP A 30 9.25 9.65 -14.88
N VAL A 31 9.72 8.75 -14.02
CA VAL A 31 10.70 9.11 -12.98
C VAL A 31 12.00 9.59 -13.62
N ARG A 32 12.52 8.85 -14.61
CA ARG A 32 13.77 9.18 -15.29
C ARG A 32 13.71 10.54 -15.97
N GLN A 33 12.64 10.79 -16.73
CA GLN A 33 12.43 12.05 -17.43
C GLN A 33 12.41 13.23 -16.45
N ILE A 34 11.72 13.10 -15.31
CA ILE A 34 11.66 14.17 -14.30
C ILE A 34 13.03 14.42 -13.66
N VAL A 35 13.80 13.38 -13.37
CA VAL A 35 15.17 13.52 -12.86
C VAL A 35 16.05 14.24 -13.87
N GLU A 36 16.04 13.82 -15.13
CA GLU A 36 16.81 14.42 -16.22
C GLU A 36 16.42 15.88 -16.46
N GLU A 37 15.13 16.21 -16.43
CA GLU A 37 14.65 17.59 -16.55
C GLU A 37 15.18 18.48 -15.42
N ILE A 38 15.16 17.98 -14.17
CA ILE A 38 15.67 18.73 -13.01
C ILE A 38 17.20 18.91 -13.10
N GLU A 39 17.94 17.86 -13.47
CA GLU A 39 19.40 17.89 -13.66
C GLU A 39 19.79 18.87 -14.79
N SER A 40 19.03 18.90 -15.90
CA SER A 40 19.27 19.80 -17.03
C SER A 40 19.17 21.29 -16.66
N ARG A 41 18.43 21.59 -15.59
CA ARG A 41 18.30 22.94 -15.02
C ARG A 41 19.37 23.25 -13.97
N GLY A 42 20.40 22.41 -13.85
CA GLY A 42 21.48 22.57 -12.88
C GLY A 42 21.04 22.33 -11.42
N ARG A 43 19.88 21.71 -11.19
CA ARG A 43 19.37 21.40 -9.86
C ARG A 43 19.71 19.96 -9.48
N ARG A 44 19.78 19.69 -8.18
CA ARG A 44 20.00 18.34 -7.63
C ARG A 44 18.80 17.91 -6.80
N ILE A 45 18.53 16.61 -6.81
CA ILE A 45 17.48 15.99 -5.99
C ILE A 45 18.18 15.32 -4.81
N ALA A 46 17.75 15.65 -3.59
CA ALA A 46 18.32 15.06 -2.39
C ALA A 46 17.65 13.73 -2.03
N ILE A 47 16.31 13.75 -1.96
CA ILE A 47 15.51 12.62 -1.46
C ILE A 47 14.30 12.41 -2.38
N PHE A 48 14.03 11.15 -2.68
CA PHE A 48 12.75 10.66 -3.19
C PHE A 48 11.95 10.05 -2.02
N LEU A 49 10.71 10.48 -1.83
CA LEU A 49 9.82 10.00 -0.78
C LEU A 49 8.63 9.29 -1.41
N ILE A 50 8.30 8.11 -0.89
CA ILE A 50 7.17 7.31 -1.38
C ILE A 50 6.51 6.52 -0.24
N GLU A 51 5.18 6.46 -0.19
CA GLU A 51 4.48 5.46 0.64
C GLU A 51 4.66 4.08 0.01
N SER A 52 4.94 3.03 0.78
CA SER A 52 5.09 1.67 0.22
C SER A 52 3.82 1.21 -0.51
N LEU A 53 2.65 1.48 0.08
CA LEU A 53 1.33 1.37 -0.55
C LEU A 53 0.61 2.70 -0.27
N GLN A 54 0.11 3.40 -1.29
CA GLN A 54 -0.45 4.74 -1.06
C GLN A 54 -1.84 4.67 -0.45
N SER A 55 -2.01 5.22 0.75
CA SER A 55 -3.33 5.25 1.41
C SER A 55 -4.22 6.26 0.72
N CYS A 56 -3.98 7.56 0.91
CA CYS A 56 -4.88 8.62 0.46
C CYS A 56 -5.05 8.64 -1.07
N GLY A 57 -4.07 8.11 -1.81
CA GLY A 57 -4.16 7.89 -3.27
C GLY A 57 -5.21 6.86 -3.69
N GLY A 58 -5.83 6.13 -2.76
CA GLY A 58 -6.88 5.15 -3.06
C GLY A 58 -6.41 3.70 -2.94
N GLN A 59 -5.60 3.37 -1.93
CA GLN A 59 -5.11 2.02 -1.67
C GLN A 59 -4.29 1.44 -2.84
N ILE A 60 -3.39 2.26 -3.39
CA ILE A 60 -2.66 1.93 -4.61
C ILE A 60 -1.57 0.91 -4.31
N ILE A 61 -1.56 -0.16 -5.13
CA ILE A 61 -0.48 -1.14 -5.23
C ILE A 61 0.26 -0.85 -6.53
N TYR A 62 1.56 -0.64 -6.45
CA TYR A 62 2.35 -0.32 -7.64
C TYR A 62 2.49 -1.52 -8.58
N PRO A 63 2.65 -1.28 -9.90
CA PRO A 63 3.02 -2.32 -10.84
C PRO A 63 4.23 -3.10 -10.34
N LYS A 64 4.23 -4.40 -10.55
CA LYS A 64 5.35 -5.27 -10.22
C LYS A 64 6.65 -4.73 -10.82
N GLY A 65 7.70 -4.64 -10.00
CA GLY A 65 9.01 -4.11 -10.39
C GLY A 65 9.19 -2.60 -10.26
N TYR A 66 8.10 -1.80 -10.22
CA TYR A 66 8.18 -0.34 -10.20
C TYR A 66 9.09 0.18 -9.08
N LEU A 67 8.80 -0.18 -7.84
CA LEU A 67 9.53 0.32 -6.68
C LEU A 67 11.02 -0.02 -6.75
N LYS A 68 11.35 -1.24 -7.20
CA LYS A 68 12.73 -1.71 -7.34
C LYS A 68 13.49 -0.94 -8.41
N HIS A 69 12.93 -0.84 -9.61
CA HIS A 69 13.56 -0.17 -10.74
C HIS A 69 13.72 1.33 -10.50
N THR A 70 12.73 1.96 -9.85
CA THR A 70 12.82 3.36 -9.42
C THR A 70 13.95 3.55 -8.41
N PHE A 71 14.06 2.71 -7.38
CA PHE A 71 15.12 2.85 -6.38
C PHE A 71 16.51 2.62 -6.96
N ASP A 72 16.68 1.60 -7.80
CA ASP A 72 17.96 1.33 -8.47
C ASP A 72 18.43 2.53 -9.29
N TYR A 73 17.52 3.11 -10.06
CA TYR A 73 17.83 4.29 -10.88
C TYR A 73 18.19 5.49 -10.00
N LEU A 74 17.36 5.82 -9.02
CA LEU A 74 17.56 6.99 -8.15
C LEU A 74 18.86 6.88 -7.33
N GLN A 75 19.12 5.71 -6.74
CA GLN A 75 20.35 5.47 -5.99
C GLN A 75 21.59 5.50 -6.89
N SER A 76 21.50 5.06 -8.15
CA SER A 76 22.60 5.21 -9.12
C SER A 76 22.96 6.67 -9.43
N LYS A 77 22.00 7.59 -9.22
CA LYS A 77 22.16 9.04 -9.33
C LYS A 77 22.57 9.72 -8.02
N GLY A 78 22.76 8.95 -6.94
CA GLY A 78 23.04 9.47 -5.61
C GLY A 78 21.83 10.13 -4.93
N ILE A 79 20.61 9.86 -5.41
CA ILE A 79 19.37 10.34 -4.80
C ILE A 79 18.94 9.35 -3.72
N LEU A 80 18.75 9.83 -2.49
CA LEU A 80 18.36 9.01 -1.36
C LEU A 80 16.89 8.60 -1.46
N CYS A 81 16.57 7.36 -1.12
CA CYS A 81 15.20 6.83 -1.15
C CYS A 81 14.63 6.69 0.26
N LEU A 82 13.51 7.36 0.53
CA LEU A 82 12.74 7.25 1.75
C LEU A 82 11.43 6.52 1.47
N VAL A 83 11.15 5.46 2.24
CA VAL A 83 9.84 4.83 2.27
C VAL A 83 9.06 5.29 3.50
N ASP A 84 7.82 5.68 3.27
CA ASP A 84 6.86 5.99 4.32
C ASP A 84 6.02 4.77 4.67
N GLU A 85 6.33 4.18 5.83
CA GLU A 85 5.65 3.01 6.40
C GLU A 85 4.70 3.39 7.54
N VAL A 86 4.37 4.68 7.70
CA VAL A 86 3.49 5.16 8.79
C VAL A 86 2.11 4.49 8.76
N GLN A 87 1.58 4.15 7.58
CA GLN A 87 0.28 3.45 7.44
C GLN A 87 0.41 1.93 7.28
N THR A 88 1.52 1.46 6.70
CA THR A 88 1.63 0.13 6.08
C THR A 88 2.66 -0.78 6.75
N GLY A 89 3.43 -0.28 7.71
CA GLY A 89 4.38 -1.07 8.47
C GLY A 89 3.72 -2.01 9.48
N PHE A 90 4.55 -2.69 10.27
CA PHE A 90 4.14 -3.57 11.38
C PHE A 90 3.23 -4.73 10.93
N GLY A 91 3.59 -5.38 9.81
CA GLY A 91 2.94 -6.60 9.34
C GLY A 91 1.61 -6.40 8.62
N ARG A 92 1.17 -5.17 8.38
CA ARG A 92 -0.13 -4.84 7.76
C ARG A 92 -0.37 -5.52 6.40
N SER A 93 0.68 -5.64 5.60
CA SER A 93 0.65 -6.31 4.29
C SER A 93 0.49 -7.83 4.38
N GLY A 94 0.71 -8.39 5.57
CA GLY A 94 0.59 -9.81 5.90
C GLY A 94 1.77 -10.68 5.48
N THR A 95 2.40 -10.39 4.33
CA THR A 95 3.52 -11.20 3.84
C THR A 95 4.85 -10.82 4.47
N HIS A 96 5.01 -9.56 4.87
CA HIS A 96 6.23 -9.01 5.43
C HIS A 96 5.92 -7.99 6.52
N PHE A 97 6.91 -7.76 7.40
CA PHE A 97 6.79 -6.78 8.46
C PHE A 97 6.74 -5.35 7.93
N TRP A 98 7.50 -5.05 6.87
CA TRP A 98 7.45 -3.77 6.14
C TRP A 98 6.82 -3.97 4.77
N ALA A 99 5.94 -3.05 4.35
CA ALA A 99 5.21 -3.22 3.10
C ALA A 99 6.09 -3.07 1.85
N PHE A 100 7.18 -2.29 1.87
CA PHE A 100 8.10 -2.22 0.72
C PHE A 100 8.69 -3.59 0.37
N GLN A 101 8.90 -4.46 1.37
CA GLN A 101 9.42 -5.82 1.17
C GLN A 101 8.41 -6.71 0.42
N SER A 102 7.13 -6.38 0.46
CA SER A 102 6.10 -7.15 -0.26
C SER A 102 6.21 -7.06 -1.79
N TYR A 103 7.07 -6.18 -2.32
CA TYR A 103 7.41 -6.10 -3.74
C TYR A 103 8.63 -6.95 -4.14
N GLU A 104 9.32 -7.58 -3.19
CA GLU A 104 10.44 -8.48 -3.50
C GLU A 104 9.94 -9.79 -4.13
N GLU A 105 10.60 -10.23 -5.20
CA GLU A 105 10.38 -11.57 -5.75
C GLU A 105 11.16 -12.62 -4.93
N GLY A 106 10.57 -13.80 -4.72
CA GLY A 106 11.30 -14.94 -4.15
C GLY A 106 11.16 -15.17 -2.64
N TYR A 107 10.15 -14.61 -1.97
CA TYR A 107 9.88 -14.90 -0.54
C TYR A 107 9.82 -16.42 -0.23
N LEU A 108 9.20 -17.22 -1.10
CA LEU A 108 9.16 -18.68 -0.95
C LEU A 108 10.55 -19.33 -1.08
N LEU A 109 11.41 -18.81 -1.97
CA LEU A 109 12.79 -19.30 -2.15
C LEU A 109 13.65 -18.95 -0.93
N LYS A 110 13.49 -17.74 -0.36
CA LYS A 110 14.16 -17.34 0.90
C LYS A 110 13.70 -18.19 2.10
N GLN A 111 12.42 -18.53 2.21
CA GLN A 111 11.95 -19.46 3.26
C GLN A 111 12.56 -20.86 3.11
N LEU A 112 12.73 -21.35 1.88
CA LEU A 112 13.38 -22.62 1.61
C LEU A 112 14.89 -22.59 1.93
N GLU A 113 15.59 -21.47 1.70
CA GLU A 113 16.98 -21.28 2.17
C GLU A 113 17.09 -21.30 3.71
N CYS A 114 16.10 -20.75 4.43
CA CYS A 114 16.08 -20.86 5.89
C CYS A 114 15.82 -22.29 6.40
N PHE A 115 15.11 -23.12 5.62
CA PHE A 115 14.81 -24.51 5.96
C PHE A 115 15.94 -25.48 5.57
N PHE A 116 16.62 -25.22 4.45
CA PHE A 116 17.76 -25.98 3.99
C PHE A 116 19.03 -25.17 4.27
N PHE A 117 19.73 -25.50 5.36
CA PHE A 117 21.11 -25.11 5.66
C PHE A 117 22.09 -25.60 4.57
N MET A 118 21.87 -25.26 3.30
CA MET A 118 22.71 -25.66 2.17
C MET A 118 23.81 -24.63 1.99
N LYS A 119 25.06 -25.11 2.17
CA LYS A 119 26.33 -24.38 2.05
C LYS A 119 26.70 -23.93 0.62
N HIS A 120 25.73 -23.64 -0.24
CA HIS A 120 26.02 -23.11 -1.57
C HIS A 120 25.42 -21.70 -1.70
N ASP A 121 26.29 -20.74 -1.99
CA ASP A 121 25.97 -19.33 -2.19
C ASP A 121 25.08 -19.15 -3.42
N LEU A 122 23.77 -19.37 -3.25
CA LEU A 122 22.74 -19.13 -4.25
C LEU A 122 22.51 -17.62 -4.49
N LYS A 123 23.20 -16.72 -3.77
CA LYS A 123 23.16 -15.28 -4.02
C LYS A 123 23.64 -14.90 -5.43
N GLY A 124 24.43 -15.76 -6.07
CA GLY A 124 24.84 -15.60 -7.48
C GLY A 124 23.78 -16.02 -8.50
N LEU A 125 22.76 -16.80 -8.10
CA LEU A 125 21.70 -17.34 -8.96
C LEU A 125 20.38 -16.58 -8.83
N LEU A 126 20.15 -15.86 -7.72
CA LEU A 126 19.04 -14.95 -7.55
C LEU A 126 19.37 -13.61 -8.24
N LYS A 127 18.84 -13.40 -9.45
CA LYS A 127 18.99 -12.17 -10.25
C LYS A 127 18.31 -10.94 -9.62
N TYR A 128 17.82 -11.03 -8.38
CA TYR A 128 16.96 -10.03 -7.74
C TYR A 128 17.61 -9.54 -6.45
N ARG A 129 17.95 -8.25 -6.43
CA ARG A 129 18.38 -7.54 -5.22
C ARG A 129 17.14 -7.16 -4.40
N ASP A 130 17.31 -7.13 -3.08
CA ASP A 130 16.28 -6.67 -2.14
C ASP A 130 15.98 -5.17 -2.32
N ILE A 131 14.79 -4.72 -1.92
CA ILE A 131 14.46 -3.29 -1.91
C ILE A 131 14.99 -2.72 -0.60
N VAL A 132 16.10 -1.99 -0.64
CA VAL A 132 16.75 -1.44 0.55
C VAL A 132 16.71 0.09 0.51
N PRO A 133 15.73 0.74 1.18
CA PRO A 133 15.67 2.19 1.27
C PRO A 133 16.87 2.77 2.05
N ASP A 134 17.06 4.08 1.92
CA ASP A 134 18.00 4.86 2.72
C ASP A 134 17.37 5.35 4.02
N PHE A 135 16.04 5.53 4.02
CA PHE A 135 15.24 5.91 5.18
C PHE A 135 13.92 5.15 5.24
N VAL A 136 13.45 4.84 6.44
CA VAL A 136 12.10 4.31 6.71
C VAL A 136 11.45 5.15 7.79
N THR A 137 10.30 5.76 7.50
CA THR A 137 9.48 6.43 8.52
C THR A 137 8.38 5.51 9.04
N MET A 138 8.13 5.56 10.34
CA MET A 138 7.10 4.77 11.01
C MET A 138 6.44 5.57 12.14
N GLY A 139 5.19 5.25 12.45
CA GLY A 139 4.37 5.97 13.44
C GLY A 139 3.09 5.19 13.72
N LYS A 140 1.94 5.86 13.89
CA LYS A 140 0.57 5.29 14.00
C LYS A 140 0.51 3.91 14.69
N SER A 141 0.63 2.82 13.93
CA SER A 141 0.56 1.45 14.42
C SER A 141 1.64 1.12 15.46
N MET A 142 2.82 1.75 15.39
CA MET A 142 3.95 1.57 16.31
C MET A 142 3.53 1.70 17.78
N GLY A 143 2.63 2.62 18.10
CA GLY A 143 2.18 2.86 19.48
C GLY A 143 0.77 2.36 19.77
N ASN A 144 0.10 1.69 18.84
CA ASN A 144 -1.32 1.35 18.93
C ASN A 144 -2.19 2.53 19.40
N GLY A 145 -1.93 3.73 18.85
CA GLY A 145 -2.60 4.98 19.22
C GLY A 145 -1.85 5.84 20.23
N PHE A 146 -0.84 5.31 20.93
CA PHE A 146 0.05 6.11 21.78
C PHE A 146 1.01 6.98 20.92
N PRO A 147 1.31 8.24 21.31
CA PRO A 147 2.22 9.09 20.54
C PRO A 147 3.66 8.56 20.51
N VAL A 148 4.02 7.91 19.40
CA VAL A 148 5.37 7.45 19.09
C VAL A 148 5.55 7.33 17.58
N ALA A 149 6.72 7.74 17.10
CA ALA A 149 7.15 7.62 15.72
C ALA A 149 8.67 7.46 15.69
N ALA A 150 9.19 6.93 14.58
CA ALA A 150 10.62 6.76 14.38
C ALA A 150 11.00 6.97 12.91
N LEU A 151 12.25 7.37 12.72
CA LEU A 151 12.95 7.37 11.44
C LEU A 151 14.14 6.43 11.59
N VAL A 152 14.22 5.41 10.72
CA VAL A 152 15.37 4.51 10.64
C VAL A 152 16.17 4.87 9.40
N THR A 153 17.50 4.96 9.52
CA THR A 153 18.39 5.27 8.40
C THR A 153 19.73 4.53 8.52
N ARG A 154 20.57 4.63 7.49
CA ARG A 154 21.89 4.01 7.44
C ARG A 154 22.88 4.79 8.29
N ARG A 155 23.82 4.06 8.91
CA ARG A 155 24.90 4.63 9.73
C ARG A 155 25.77 5.64 8.95
N CYS A 156 26.03 5.40 7.67
CA CYS A 156 26.81 6.33 6.85
C CYS A 156 26.12 7.69 6.66
N ILE A 157 24.78 7.73 6.72
CA ILE A 157 24.00 8.96 6.63
C ILE A 157 24.09 9.70 7.96
N THR A 158 23.86 9.03 9.10
CA THR A 158 23.96 9.70 10.42
C THR A 158 25.37 10.24 10.69
N GLN A 159 26.42 9.51 10.30
CA GLN A 159 27.80 9.98 10.42
C GLN A 159 28.06 11.28 9.65
N LYS A 160 27.35 11.55 8.56
CA LYS A 160 27.47 12.82 7.84
C LYS A 160 26.86 13.99 8.61
N PHE A 161 25.74 13.77 9.29
CA PHE A 161 25.16 14.79 10.18
C PHE A 161 26.12 15.15 11.32
N ASP A 162 26.78 14.15 11.92
CA ASP A 162 27.76 14.37 13.00
C ASP A 162 29.00 15.14 12.51
N MET A 163 29.50 14.81 11.32
CA MET A 163 30.71 15.42 10.75
C MET A 163 30.50 16.86 10.28
N ASP A 164 29.29 17.20 9.79
CA ASP A 164 28.99 18.52 9.28
C ASP A 164 28.57 19.52 10.39
N GLY A 165 28.69 19.12 11.66
CA GLY A 165 28.53 19.99 12.83
C GLY A 165 27.09 20.32 13.23
N ILE A 166 26.09 19.70 12.58
CA ILE A 166 24.68 19.83 12.95
C ILE A 166 24.37 18.70 13.95
N GLU A 167 24.55 18.99 15.24
CA GLU A 167 24.12 18.07 16.29
C GLU A 167 22.59 17.91 16.23
N TYR A 168 22.13 16.76 15.75
CA TYR A 168 20.71 16.43 15.77
C TYR A 168 20.27 16.16 17.21
N PHE A 169 19.45 17.05 17.76
CA PHE A 169 18.90 16.94 19.11
C PHE A 169 17.36 16.86 19.07
N ASN A 170 16.76 16.07 19.95
CA ASN A 170 15.32 16.03 20.15
C ASN A 170 14.95 15.98 21.65
N THR A 171 14.05 16.87 22.07
CA THR A 171 13.65 17.02 23.48
C THR A 171 13.01 15.75 24.06
N TYR A 172 12.35 14.96 23.20
CA TYR A 172 11.58 13.77 23.59
C TYR A 172 12.08 12.48 22.91
N GLY A 173 13.29 12.49 22.32
CA GLY A 173 13.81 11.28 21.69
C GLY A 173 13.95 10.15 22.70
N GLY A 174 13.46 8.97 22.32
CA GLY A 174 13.57 7.79 23.18
C GLY A 174 12.81 7.90 24.50
N ASN A 175 11.65 8.58 24.54
CA ASN A 175 10.82 8.62 25.74
C ASN A 175 10.52 7.19 26.28
N PRO A 176 10.86 6.86 27.54
CA PRO A 176 10.69 5.50 28.06
C PRO A 176 9.27 4.95 28.01
N VAL A 177 8.25 5.79 28.20
CA VAL A 177 6.84 5.39 28.15
C VAL A 177 6.44 5.06 26.71
N SER A 178 6.79 5.93 25.75
CA SER A 178 6.59 5.67 24.32
C SER A 178 7.31 4.41 23.85
N CYS A 179 8.55 4.19 24.30
CA CYS A 179 9.32 2.98 23.99
C CYS A 179 8.66 1.73 24.58
N ARG A 180 8.17 1.77 25.82
CA ARG A 180 7.48 0.63 26.44
C ARG A 180 6.17 0.31 25.72
N ALA A 181 5.41 1.32 25.31
CA ALA A 181 4.21 1.13 24.49
C ALA A 181 4.57 0.45 23.15
N ALA A 182 5.60 0.92 22.46
CA ALA A 182 6.05 0.32 21.20
C ALA A 182 6.54 -1.13 21.35
N ILE A 183 7.30 -1.44 22.41
CA ILE A 183 7.75 -2.81 22.70
C ILE A 183 6.53 -3.72 22.95
N ALA A 184 5.56 -3.29 23.75
CA ALA A 184 4.36 -4.08 24.01
C ALA A 184 3.55 -4.37 22.73
N VAL A 185 3.52 -3.42 21.78
CA VAL A 185 2.90 -3.63 20.46
C VAL A 185 3.65 -4.71 19.67
N LEU A 186 4.98 -4.67 19.64
CA LEU A 186 5.79 -5.70 18.98
C LEU A 186 5.56 -7.08 19.59
N ASP A 187 5.56 -7.18 20.92
CA ASP A 187 5.31 -8.43 21.66
C ASP A 187 3.94 -9.03 21.29
N ILE A 188 2.90 -8.19 21.18
CA ILE A 188 1.55 -8.63 20.81
C ILE A 188 1.51 -9.09 19.35
N ILE A 189 2.12 -8.34 18.42
CA ILE A 189 2.16 -8.71 16.99
C ILE A 189 2.76 -10.11 16.81
N GLU A 190 3.88 -10.40 17.49
CA GLU A 190 4.54 -11.69 17.44
C GLU A 190 3.72 -12.79 18.14
N ARG A 191 3.36 -12.56 19.41
CA ARG A 191 2.68 -13.56 20.24
C ARG A 191 1.33 -13.98 19.67
N GLU A 192 0.55 -13.03 19.15
CA GLU A 192 -0.79 -13.26 18.62
C GLU A 192 -0.79 -13.53 17.11
N LYS A 193 0.39 -13.60 16.48
CA LYS A 193 0.55 -13.90 15.04
C LYS A 193 -0.28 -12.99 14.16
N LEU A 194 -0.24 -11.69 14.47
CA LEU A 194 -1.11 -10.69 13.84
C LEU A 194 -0.76 -10.48 12.37
N MET A 195 0.52 -10.64 12.00
CA MET A 195 0.96 -10.58 10.60
C MET A 195 0.36 -11.75 9.79
N GLU A 196 0.38 -12.96 10.35
CA GLU A 196 -0.26 -14.13 9.76
C GLU A 196 -1.78 -13.96 9.66
N ASN A 197 -2.42 -13.39 10.68
CA ASN A 197 -3.84 -13.07 10.61
C ASN A 197 -4.14 -12.07 9.48
N ALA A 198 -3.32 -11.02 9.33
CA ALA A 198 -3.46 -10.08 8.22
C ALA A 198 -3.24 -10.74 6.86
N ARG A 199 -2.33 -11.71 6.75
CA ARG A 199 -2.17 -12.51 5.54
C ARG A 199 -3.42 -13.35 5.26
N ASP A 200 -3.82 -14.18 6.22
CA ASP A 200 -4.82 -15.23 5.99
C ASP A 200 -6.24 -14.65 5.91
N VAL A 201 -6.61 -13.76 6.82
CA VAL A 201 -7.92 -13.09 6.84
C VAL A 201 -7.96 -11.95 5.83
N GLY A 202 -6.85 -11.22 5.62
CA GLY A 202 -6.78 -10.19 4.59
C GLY A 202 -6.94 -10.76 3.18
N SER A 203 -6.26 -11.88 2.86
CA SER A 203 -6.48 -12.60 1.60
C SER A 203 -7.91 -13.14 1.48
N TYR A 204 -8.49 -13.65 2.58
CA TYR A 204 -9.88 -14.09 2.60
C TYR A 204 -10.86 -12.94 2.26
N LEU A 205 -10.70 -11.80 2.93
CA LEU A 205 -11.51 -10.61 2.69
C LEU A 205 -11.33 -10.08 1.26
N LEU A 206 -10.09 -9.95 0.78
CA LEU A 206 -9.80 -9.51 -0.59
C LEU A 206 -10.48 -10.40 -1.63
N ASN A 207 -10.40 -11.72 -1.47
CA ASN A 207 -11.05 -12.66 -2.39
C ASN A 207 -12.57 -12.49 -2.38
N LYS A 208 -13.19 -12.35 -1.20
CA LYS A 208 -14.63 -12.08 -1.10
C LYS A 208 -15.04 -10.77 -1.79
N LEU A 209 -14.29 -9.70 -1.57
CA LEU A 209 -14.55 -8.41 -2.22
C LEU A 209 -14.42 -8.52 -3.75
N LYS A 210 -13.41 -9.25 -4.25
CA LYS A 210 -13.27 -9.54 -5.69
C LYS A 210 -14.45 -10.33 -6.24
N GLU A 211 -14.96 -11.32 -5.52
CA GLU A 211 -16.16 -12.06 -5.94
C GLU A 211 -17.41 -11.16 -6.01
N ILE A 212 -17.56 -10.19 -5.11
CA ILE A 212 -18.63 -9.17 -5.20
C ILE A 212 -18.40 -8.31 -6.44
N GLY A 213 -17.17 -7.83 -6.66
CA GLY A 213 -16.82 -6.99 -7.82
C GLY A 213 -17.08 -7.67 -9.17
N LYS A 214 -16.93 -9.00 -9.27
CA LYS A 214 -17.27 -9.76 -10.48
C LYS A 214 -18.78 -9.79 -10.78
N LYS A 215 -19.63 -9.67 -9.76
CA LYS A 215 -21.09 -9.73 -9.90
C LYS A 215 -21.73 -8.38 -10.21
N TYR A 216 -21.10 -7.28 -9.77
CA TYR A 216 -21.68 -5.94 -9.81
C TYR A 216 -20.75 -4.96 -10.49
N TYR A 217 -21.17 -4.45 -11.65
CA TYR A 217 -20.38 -3.57 -12.51
C TYR A 217 -20.19 -2.16 -11.92
N ILE A 218 -20.92 -1.80 -10.84
CA ILE A 218 -20.67 -0.55 -10.11
C ILE A 218 -19.34 -0.58 -9.33
N ILE A 219 -18.77 -1.78 -9.12
CA ILE A 219 -17.41 -1.94 -8.59
C ILE A 219 -16.46 -2.04 -9.77
N GLY A 220 -15.58 -1.05 -9.89
CA GLY A 220 -14.63 -0.94 -10.98
C GLY A 220 -13.33 -1.70 -10.72
N ASP A 221 -12.82 -1.66 -9.50
CA ASP A 221 -11.60 -2.36 -9.10
C ASP A 221 -11.63 -2.77 -7.62
N VAL A 222 -10.94 -3.88 -7.34
CA VAL A 222 -10.71 -4.38 -5.97
C VAL A 222 -9.25 -4.75 -5.84
N ARG A 223 -8.53 -3.99 -5.02
CA ARG A 223 -7.07 -4.04 -4.89
C ARG A 223 -6.63 -4.05 -3.43
N GLY A 224 -5.41 -4.50 -3.19
CA GLY A 224 -4.82 -4.48 -1.86
C GLY A 224 -3.94 -5.67 -1.52
N ARG A 225 -3.36 -5.63 -0.31
CA ARG A 225 -2.58 -6.71 0.31
C ARG A 225 -2.86 -6.75 1.82
N GLY A 226 -2.97 -7.94 2.38
CA GLY A 226 -3.27 -8.12 3.80
C GLY A 226 -4.49 -7.32 4.24
N PHE A 227 -4.35 -6.48 5.27
CA PHE A 227 -5.40 -5.55 5.72
C PHE A 227 -5.24 -4.13 5.17
N PHE A 228 -4.70 -3.98 3.96
CA PHE A 228 -4.66 -2.73 3.23
C PHE A 228 -5.40 -2.93 1.90
N LEU A 229 -6.72 -2.72 1.90
CA LEU A 229 -7.60 -3.04 0.78
C LEU A 229 -8.47 -1.85 0.36
N GLY A 230 -8.70 -1.74 -0.95
CA GLY A 230 -9.57 -0.76 -1.59
C GLY A 230 -10.62 -1.42 -2.48
N VAL A 231 -11.85 -0.90 -2.43
CA VAL A 231 -12.94 -1.22 -3.37
C VAL A 231 -13.35 0.08 -4.05
N GLU A 232 -13.10 0.18 -5.33
CA GLU A 232 -13.34 1.38 -6.10
C GLU A 232 -14.66 1.31 -6.84
N PHE A 233 -15.48 2.35 -6.66
CA PHE A 233 -16.77 2.47 -7.32
C PHE A 233 -16.66 3.30 -8.61
N VAL A 234 -17.42 2.88 -9.62
CA VAL A 234 -17.47 3.53 -10.93
C VAL A 234 -18.91 3.76 -11.39
N ARG A 235 -19.13 4.94 -11.96
CA ARG A 235 -20.36 5.30 -12.65
C ARG A 235 -20.44 4.70 -14.05
N ASP A 236 -19.34 4.26 -14.63
CA ASP A 236 -19.36 3.49 -15.88
C ASP A 236 -18.15 2.54 -15.91
N ALA A 237 -18.42 1.25 -16.07
CA ALA A 237 -17.38 0.22 -16.02
C ALA A 237 -16.43 0.24 -17.24
N LYS A 238 -16.88 0.77 -18.38
CA LYS A 238 -16.08 0.89 -19.61
C LYS A 238 -15.18 2.12 -19.56
N THR A 239 -15.73 3.28 -19.20
CA THR A 239 -14.95 4.53 -19.12
C THR A 239 -14.17 4.66 -17.81
N ARG A 240 -14.58 3.91 -16.78
CA ARG A 240 -14.08 3.99 -15.39
C ARG A 240 -14.36 5.33 -14.73
N GLU A 241 -15.40 6.04 -15.16
CA GLU A 241 -15.85 7.28 -14.53
C GLU A 241 -16.06 7.04 -13.02
N PRO A 242 -15.50 7.87 -12.11
CA PRO A 242 -15.65 7.70 -10.67
C PRO A 242 -17.10 7.65 -10.19
N GLY A 243 -17.47 6.62 -9.44
CA GLY A 243 -18.78 6.46 -8.82
C GLY A 243 -18.85 7.15 -7.46
N ILE A 244 -18.75 8.48 -7.43
CA ILE A 244 -18.65 9.27 -6.18
C ILE A 244 -19.93 9.14 -5.34
N GLU A 245 -21.09 9.29 -5.97
CA GLU A 245 -22.39 9.21 -5.29
C GLU A 245 -22.64 7.80 -4.74
N GLU A 246 -22.34 6.77 -5.54
CA GLU A 246 -22.46 5.37 -5.19
C GLU A 246 -21.58 5.03 -3.97
N ALA A 247 -20.31 5.45 -3.99
CA ALA A 247 -19.37 5.23 -2.90
C ALA A 247 -19.83 5.92 -1.61
N HIS A 248 -20.33 7.15 -1.70
CA HIS A 248 -20.86 7.89 -0.57
C HIS A 248 -22.14 7.26 0.00
N GLU A 249 -23.11 6.87 -0.83
CA GLU A 249 -24.33 6.18 -0.40
C GLU A 249 -23.98 4.88 0.35
N ILE A 250 -23.11 4.05 -0.23
CA ILE A 250 -22.72 2.77 0.38
C ILE A 250 -21.99 3.01 1.71
N LYS A 251 -21.05 3.96 1.77
CA LYS A 251 -20.37 4.33 3.03
C LYS A 251 -21.38 4.72 4.12
N TYR A 252 -22.38 5.55 3.79
CA TYR A 252 -23.38 6.00 4.77
C TYR A 252 -24.28 4.85 5.22
N LYS A 253 -24.74 4.00 4.31
CA LYS A 253 -25.56 2.83 4.66
C LYS A 253 -24.80 1.77 5.46
N LEU A 254 -23.51 1.57 5.20
CA LEU A 254 -22.67 0.70 6.03
C LEU A 254 -22.64 1.18 7.48
N ARG A 255 -22.64 2.50 7.73
CA ARG A 255 -22.71 3.07 9.07
C ARG A 255 -24.02 2.71 9.80
N GLU A 256 -25.14 2.64 9.09
CA GLU A 256 -26.44 2.20 9.66
C GLU A 256 -26.39 0.73 10.12
N HIS A 257 -25.47 -0.06 9.55
CA HIS A 257 -25.16 -1.43 9.98
C HIS A 257 -23.98 -1.51 10.95
N MET A 258 -23.58 -0.38 11.56
CA MET A 258 -22.46 -0.28 12.51
C MET A 258 -21.09 -0.64 11.90
N ILE A 259 -20.95 -0.56 10.57
CA ILE A 259 -19.70 -0.76 9.86
C ILE A 259 -19.12 0.61 9.51
N ILE A 260 -18.01 0.97 10.14
CA ILE A 260 -17.35 2.26 9.93
C ILE A 260 -16.20 2.09 8.94
N VAL A 261 -16.37 2.69 7.77
CA VAL A 261 -15.36 2.77 6.71
C VAL A 261 -15.23 4.20 6.24
N SER A 262 -14.18 4.47 5.47
CA SER A 262 -13.92 5.80 4.90
C SER A 262 -13.62 5.67 3.42
N LEU A 263 -13.62 6.81 2.73
CA LEU A 263 -13.32 6.91 1.30
C LEU A 263 -11.98 7.59 1.11
N ASP A 264 -11.14 7.00 0.27
CA ASP A 264 -9.87 7.57 -0.21
C ASP A 264 -9.93 7.70 -1.75
N GLY A 265 -8.79 8.03 -2.37
CA GLY A 265 -8.69 8.32 -3.80
C GLY A 265 -8.91 9.82 -4.06
N PRO A 266 -8.35 10.37 -5.15
CA PRO A 266 -8.55 11.77 -5.53
C PRO A 266 -10.03 12.17 -5.67
N ASP A 267 -10.86 11.23 -6.12
CA ASP A 267 -12.30 11.44 -6.35
C ASP A 267 -13.18 10.97 -5.17
N HIS A 268 -12.59 10.53 -4.06
CA HIS A 268 -13.31 10.00 -2.90
C HIS A 268 -14.28 8.84 -3.21
N ASN A 269 -13.95 7.98 -4.18
CA ASN A 269 -14.77 6.87 -4.65
C ASN A 269 -14.22 5.49 -4.27
N VAL A 270 -13.18 5.42 -3.43
CA VAL A 270 -12.55 4.14 -3.01
C VAL A 270 -12.88 3.83 -1.56
N LEU A 271 -13.75 2.84 -1.31
CA LEU A 271 -13.96 2.31 0.03
C LEU A 271 -12.69 1.64 0.53
N LYS A 272 -12.32 2.01 1.75
CA LYS A 272 -11.04 1.64 2.32
C LYS A 272 -11.20 0.76 3.55
N PHE A 273 -10.49 -0.37 3.51
CA PHE A 273 -10.45 -1.34 4.58
C PHE A 273 -9.04 -1.44 5.15
N LYS A 274 -8.89 -0.93 6.38
CA LYS A 274 -7.71 -1.11 7.22
C LYS A 274 -8.12 -1.31 8.67
N SER A 275 -8.70 -2.48 8.89
CA SER A 275 -9.19 -2.93 10.19
C SER A 275 -8.04 -3.09 11.21
N PRO A 276 -8.32 -3.17 12.52
CA PRO A 276 -7.36 -3.68 13.49
C PRO A 276 -6.82 -5.05 13.07
N MET A 277 -5.57 -5.36 13.42
CA MET A 277 -4.92 -6.60 12.96
C MET A 277 -5.53 -7.89 13.54
N CYS A 278 -6.41 -7.78 14.53
CA CYS A 278 -7.18 -8.89 15.10
C CYS A 278 -8.53 -9.15 14.38
N PHE A 279 -8.82 -8.44 13.28
CA PHE A 279 -10.04 -8.63 12.50
C PHE A 279 -10.18 -10.09 12.03
N SER A 280 -11.36 -10.66 12.22
CA SER A 280 -11.61 -12.09 12.03
C SER A 280 -12.31 -12.40 10.70
N LYS A 281 -12.38 -13.69 10.34
CA LYS A 281 -13.20 -14.12 9.19
C LYS A 281 -14.68 -13.86 9.40
N ALA A 282 -15.18 -13.95 10.64
CA ALA A 282 -16.57 -13.64 10.95
C ALA A 282 -16.88 -12.15 10.70
N ASP A 283 -15.95 -11.25 11.05
CA ASP A 283 -16.07 -9.83 10.74
C ASP A 283 -16.05 -9.58 9.22
N ALA A 284 -15.18 -10.30 8.50
CA ALA A 284 -15.13 -10.25 7.03
C ALA A 284 -16.45 -10.72 6.40
N ASP A 285 -17.04 -11.81 6.91
CA ASP A 285 -18.32 -12.34 6.45
C ASP A 285 -19.47 -11.37 6.68
N PHE A 286 -19.53 -10.80 7.89
CA PHE A 286 -20.53 -9.79 8.23
C PHE A 286 -20.41 -8.55 7.32
N LEU A 287 -19.19 -8.04 7.15
CA LEU A 287 -18.91 -6.91 6.27
C LEU A 287 -19.33 -7.20 4.83
N CYS A 288 -18.84 -8.30 4.25
CA CYS A 288 -19.09 -8.64 2.85
C CYS A 288 -20.57 -8.90 2.59
N GLY A 289 -21.29 -9.56 3.51
CA GLY A 289 -22.72 -9.80 3.35
C GLY A 289 -23.54 -8.50 3.31
N LYS A 290 -23.19 -7.52 4.16
CA LYS A 290 -23.82 -6.20 4.13
C LYS A 290 -23.42 -5.41 2.90
N LEU A 291 -22.14 -5.38 2.56
CA LEU A 291 -21.65 -4.69 1.37
C LEU A 291 -22.31 -5.22 0.09
N GLU A 292 -22.39 -6.54 -0.10
CA GLU A 292 -23.00 -7.15 -1.28
C GLU A 292 -24.47 -6.76 -1.43
N THR A 293 -25.22 -6.74 -0.32
CA THR A 293 -26.63 -6.30 -0.32
C THR A 293 -26.76 -4.85 -0.78
N LEU A 294 -25.94 -3.96 -0.24
CA LEU A 294 -25.96 -2.53 -0.55
C LEU A 294 -25.51 -2.22 -1.98
N VAL A 295 -24.48 -2.93 -2.45
CA VAL A 295 -23.98 -2.84 -3.82
C VAL A 295 -25.07 -3.26 -4.82
N ARG A 296 -25.75 -4.38 -4.56
CA ARG A 296 -26.87 -4.84 -5.38
C ARG A 296 -28.00 -3.80 -5.45
N GLU A 297 -28.41 -3.25 -4.32
CA GLU A 297 -29.45 -2.21 -4.28
C GLU A 297 -29.04 -0.96 -5.06
N CYS A 298 -27.80 -0.51 -4.91
CA CYS A 298 -27.29 0.67 -5.58
C CYS A 298 -27.25 0.48 -7.11
N GLN A 299 -26.83 -0.71 -7.56
CA GLN A 299 -26.82 -1.04 -8.99
C GLN A 299 -28.24 -1.13 -9.57
N ASN A 300 -29.18 -1.80 -8.89
CA ASN A 300 -30.56 -1.91 -9.38
C ASN A 300 -31.20 -0.53 -9.54
N LYS A 301 -31.02 0.39 -8.58
CA LYS A 301 -31.50 1.77 -8.69
C LYS A 301 -30.91 2.51 -9.90
N ARG A 302 -29.67 2.19 -10.26
CA ARG A 302 -29.00 2.79 -11.42
C ARG A 302 -29.59 2.24 -12.72
N ASP A 303 -29.80 0.93 -12.81
CA ASP A 303 -30.44 0.27 -13.95
C ASP A 303 -31.84 0.87 -14.21
N GLU A 304 -32.67 0.99 -13.17
CA GLU A 304 -34.02 1.59 -13.26
C GLU A 304 -34.01 3.04 -13.76
N LYS A 305 -33.04 3.85 -13.31
CA LYS A 305 -32.88 5.24 -13.77
C LYS A 305 -32.48 5.30 -15.25
N GLN A 306 -31.64 4.38 -15.71
CA GLN A 306 -31.22 4.33 -17.11
C GLN A 306 -32.37 3.91 -18.04
N GLU A 307 -33.21 2.95 -17.62
CA GLU A 307 -34.41 2.55 -18.35
C GLU A 307 -35.45 3.66 -18.46
N THR A 308 -35.54 4.56 -17.47
CA THR A 308 -36.51 5.67 -17.46
C THR A 308 -36.11 6.84 -18.38
N ILE A 309 -34.82 6.93 -18.75
CA ILE A 309 -34.26 8.03 -19.57
C ILE A 309 -34.21 7.67 -21.07
N MET A 310 -34.39 6.38 -21.40
CA MET A 310 -34.30 5.83 -22.75
C MET A 310 -35.67 5.72 -23.42
#